data_AF-A0A2V6C1E2-F1
#
_entry.id   AF-A0A2V6C1E2-F1
#
_cell.length_a   1.000
_cell.length_b   1.000
_cell.length_c   1.000
_cell.angle_alpha   90.00
_cell.angle_beta   90.00
_cell.angle_gamma   90.00
#
_symmetry.space_group_name_H-M   'P 1'
#
loop_
_entity.id
_entity.type
_entity.pdbx_description
1 polymer ?
#
loop_
_entity_poly.entity_id
_entity_poly.type
_entity_poly.pdbx_seq_one_letter_code
_entity_poly.pdbx_strand_id
1 'polypeptide(L)'
;NDLPVPAWTFEELGQPVEARNFRYEEMIYPSGRGSNQWGQGSSVPDVSRSETKLWFYFLARSYIDIGCEAIHYGQAELMNGNDPKLDHWAEVLAQARRYAAKHARRHFILCDAHVPHGGLVRDGKLLLDFHSFPLRIEEIPSGWRCEHLPYLVEFDNYGRSRHPGEASQGRFWVWGWDEITWFSRQPENVRNDWLCYAWNWVREHDPDGYVEMPGMRVISGAADGKRWYEVNQPGAATPTGFGQEQTIRAIWAAD
;
A
#
# COMPACT_ATOMS: atom_id res chain seq x y z
N ASN A 1 14.01 17.93 4.19
CA ASN A 1 12.55 18.00 4.40
C ASN A 1 12.05 19.03 3.39
N ASP A 2 11.98 18.59 2.13
CA ASP A 2 12.13 19.49 0.98
C ASP A 2 10.93 19.47 0.04
N LEU A 3 9.83 18.83 0.48
CA LEU A 3 8.61 18.72 -0.29
C LEU A 3 7.67 19.89 0.05
N PRO A 4 7.39 20.80 -0.92
CA PRO A 4 6.44 21.88 -0.71
C PRO A 4 5.02 21.34 -0.52
N VAL A 5 4.27 21.98 0.37
CA VAL A 5 2.84 21.69 0.56
C VAL A 5 2.05 22.40 -0.54
N PRO A 6 1.33 21.70 -1.43
CA PRO A 6 0.56 22.35 -2.48
C PRO A 6 -0.60 23.17 -1.90
N ALA A 7 -0.93 24.32 -2.51
CA ALA A 7 -2.03 25.19 -2.03
C ALA A 7 -3.34 24.43 -1.83
N TRP A 8 -3.64 23.50 -2.73
CA TRP A 8 -4.87 22.73 -2.72
C TRP A 8 -5.04 21.80 -1.52
N THR A 9 -3.98 21.46 -0.78
CA THR A 9 -4.12 20.69 0.46
C THR A 9 -4.67 21.57 1.57
N PHE A 10 -4.18 22.81 1.69
CA PHE A 10 -4.68 23.77 2.67
C PHE A 10 -6.13 24.12 2.39
N GLU A 11 -6.47 24.36 1.12
CA GLU A 11 -7.82 24.73 0.69
C GLU A 11 -8.87 23.67 1.05
N GLU A 12 -8.61 22.37 0.82
CA GLU A 12 -9.55 21.31 1.21
C GLU A 12 -9.76 21.26 2.73
N LEU A 13 -8.69 21.49 3.50
CA LEU A 13 -8.75 21.47 4.96
C LEU A 13 -9.24 22.80 5.56
N GLY A 14 -9.63 23.78 4.72
CA GLY A 14 -10.07 25.10 5.16
C GLY A 14 -8.99 25.90 5.90
N GLN A 15 -7.71 25.62 5.62
CA GLN A 15 -6.56 26.28 6.23
C GLN A 15 -6.02 27.41 5.34
N PRO A 16 -5.39 28.45 5.91
CA PRO A 16 -4.67 29.45 5.12
C PRO A 16 -3.54 28.80 4.31
N VAL A 17 -3.42 29.20 3.04
CA VAL A 17 -2.32 28.73 2.18
C VAL A 17 -1.00 29.35 2.64
N GLU A 18 0.00 28.51 2.88
CA GLU A 18 1.35 28.92 3.24
C GLU A 18 2.38 28.44 2.22
N ALA A 19 3.37 29.28 1.91
CA ALA A 19 4.53 28.87 1.10
C ALA A 19 5.57 28.16 1.98
N ARG A 20 5.35 26.88 2.26
CA ARG A 20 6.23 26.06 3.11
C ARG A 20 6.30 24.60 2.67
N ASN A 21 7.22 23.85 3.27
CA ASN A 21 7.30 22.41 3.16
C ASN A 21 6.50 21.70 4.27
N PHE A 22 6.25 20.41 4.07
CA PHE A 22 5.71 19.56 5.14
C PHE A 22 6.63 19.58 6.36
N ARG A 23 6.09 19.42 7.57
CA ARG A 23 6.83 19.48 8.83
C ARG A 23 6.71 18.17 9.58
N TYR A 24 7.70 17.30 9.42
CA TYR A 24 7.73 15.98 10.06
C TYR A 24 7.47 16.03 11.58
N GLU A 25 8.08 16.97 12.27
CA GLU A 25 7.92 17.18 13.73
C GLU A 25 6.50 17.58 14.14
N GLU A 26 5.72 18.16 13.24
CA GLU A 26 4.33 18.53 13.48
C GLU A 26 3.33 17.42 13.15
N MET A 27 3.79 16.32 12.53
CA MET A 27 2.98 15.12 12.27
C MET A 27 3.02 14.12 13.43
N ILE A 28 4.10 14.10 14.21
CA ILE A 28 4.31 13.08 15.26
C ILE A 28 3.65 13.46 16.59
N TYR A 29 3.46 12.45 17.46
CA TYR A 29 2.95 12.63 18.81
C TYR A 29 3.86 13.55 19.65
N PRO A 30 3.33 14.66 20.23
CA PRO A 30 4.10 15.52 21.13
C PRO A 30 4.68 14.79 22.35
N SER A 31 4.04 13.69 22.76
CA SER A 31 4.50 12.84 23.87
C SER A 31 5.75 12.02 23.54
N GLY A 32 6.18 11.98 22.28
CA GLY A 32 7.25 11.10 21.80
C GLY A 32 6.80 9.66 21.53
N ARG A 33 5.52 9.34 21.71
CA ARG A 33 4.95 8.03 21.37
C ARG A 33 5.24 7.69 19.90
N GLY A 34 5.80 6.50 19.66
CA GLY A 34 6.09 6.01 18.32
C GLY A 34 7.20 6.77 17.59
N SER A 35 7.97 7.61 18.30
CA SER A 35 9.09 8.35 17.70
C SER A 35 10.20 7.39 17.26
N ASN A 36 10.59 7.49 15.98
CA ASN A 36 11.61 6.67 15.32
C ASN A 36 11.41 5.16 15.49
N GLN A 37 10.15 4.71 15.62
CA GLN A 37 9.81 3.32 15.91
C GLN A 37 10.39 2.33 14.89
N TRP A 38 10.53 2.75 13.63
CA TRP A 38 11.13 1.94 12.55
C TRP A 38 12.49 2.46 12.07
N GLY A 39 13.17 3.25 12.90
CA GLY A 39 14.45 3.88 12.58
C GLY A 39 14.37 5.40 12.52
N GLN A 40 15.53 6.03 12.32
CA GLN A 40 15.65 7.49 12.28
C GLN A 40 14.79 8.08 11.14
N GLY A 41 13.88 8.99 11.50
CA GLY A 41 12.94 9.61 10.53
C GLY A 41 11.70 8.77 10.22
N SER A 42 11.51 7.64 10.90
CA SER A 42 10.41 6.70 10.68
C SER A 42 9.53 6.58 11.93
N SER A 43 8.79 7.64 12.23
CA SER A 43 7.86 7.68 13.38
C SER A 43 6.42 7.34 13.00
N VAL A 44 5.64 6.98 14.01
CA VAL A 44 4.18 6.90 13.91
C VAL A 44 3.59 8.31 13.84
N PRO A 45 2.85 8.68 12.79
CA PRO A 45 2.13 9.95 12.75
C PRO A 45 0.91 9.93 13.67
N ASP A 46 0.54 11.08 14.22
CA ASP A 46 -0.65 11.28 15.03
C ASP A 46 -1.75 11.90 14.15
N VAL A 47 -2.83 11.13 13.90
CA VAL A 47 -3.93 11.54 13.00
C VAL A 47 -4.66 12.79 13.48
N SER A 48 -4.58 13.11 14.78
CA SER A 48 -5.22 14.31 15.33
C SER A 48 -4.54 15.61 14.89
N ARG A 49 -3.31 15.54 14.40
CA ARG A 49 -2.52 16.73 14.04
C ARG A 49 -2.87 17.23 12.64
N SER A 50 -3.03 18.55 12.52
CA SER A 50 -3.33 19.20 11.25
C SER A 50 -2.32 18.89 10.15
N GLU A 51 -1.03 18.80 10.49
CA GLU A 51 0.03 18.46 9.53
C GLU A 51 -0.10 17.02 9.00
N THR A 52 -0.49 16.07 9.86
CA THR A 52 -0.75 14.69 9.45
C THR A 52 -1.92 14.62 8.46
N LYS A 53 -2.99 15.39 8.72
CA LYS A 53 -4.14 15.44 7.81
C LYS A 53 -3.78 16.07 6.46
N LEU A 54 -2.98 17.14 6.45
CA LEU A 54 -2.44 17.72 5.22
C LEU A 54 -1.64 16.67 4.42
N TRP A 55 -0.77 15.93 5.10
CA TRP A 55 0.04 14.87 4.49
C TRP A 55 -0.82 13.74 3.92
N PHE A 56 -1.81 13.25 4.67
CA PHE A 56 -2.69 12.18 4.22
C PHE A 56 -3.59 12.60 3.06
N TYR A 57 -4.12 13.82 3.08
CA TYR A 57 -4.88 14.33 1.95
C TYR A 57 -3.99 14.53 0.70
N PHE A 58 -2.77 15.04 0.89
CA PHE A 58 -1.78 15.15 -0.18
C PHE A 58 -1.53 13.81 -0.88
N LEU A 59 -1.25 12.77 -0.09
CA LEU A 59 -1.01 11.43 -0.61
C LEU A 59 -2.26 10.85 -1.29
N ALA A 60 -3.42 10.92 -0.64
CA ALA A 60 -4.66 10.36 -1.16
C ALA A 60 -5.03 10.99 -2.52
N ARG A 61 -5.00 12.32 -2.61
CA ARG A 61 -5.24 13.02 -3.88
C ARG A 61 -4.21 12.66 -4.94
N SER A 62 -2.92 12.65 -4.60
CA SER A 62 -1.85 12.31 -5.55
C SER A 62 -2.06 10.91 -6.14
N TYR A 63 -2.47 9.94 -5.33
CA TYR A 63 -2.79 8.59 -5.77
C TYR A 63 -4.05 8.53 -6.63
N ILE A 64 -5.11 9.25 -6.25
CA ILE A 64 -6.34 9.34 -7.06
C ILE A 64 -6.05 9.94 -8.44
N ASP A 65 -5.23 11.01 -8.49
CA ASP A 65 -4.90 11.71 -9.73
C ASP A 65 -4.11 10.84 -10.71
N ILE A 66 -3.31 9.87 -10.23
CA ILE A 66 -2.64 8.87 -11.08
C ILE A 66 -3.51 7.64 -11.37
N GLY A 67 -4.73 7.58 -10.82
CA GLY A 67 -5.73 6.54 -11.10
C GLY A 67 -5.74 5.36 -10.13
N CYS A 68 -5.13 5.49 -8.94
CA CYS A 68 -5.28 4.51 -7.87
C CYS A 68 -6.66 4.67 -7.22
N GLU A 69 -7.41 3.57 -7.13
CA GLU A 69 -8.76 3.55 -6.56
C GLU A 69 -8.88 2.63 -5.33
N ALA A 70 -7.77 2.06 -4.88
CA ALA A 70 -7.63 1.38 -3.59
C ALA A 70 -6.49 2.04 -2.81
N ILE A 71 -6.77 2.50 -1.59
CA ILE A 71 -5.82 3.24 -0.75
C ILE A 71 -5.68 2.53 0.60
N HIS A 72 -4.47 2.04 0.86
CA HIS A 72 -4.09 1.46 2.15
C HIS A 72 -3.53 2.53 3.09
N TYR A 73 -4.15 2.72 4.26
CA TYR A 73 -3.74 3.72 5.25
C TYR A 73 -2.72 3.20 6.28
N GLY A 74 -2.09 2.05 6.00
CA GLY A 74 -1.03 1.50 6.84
C GLY A 74 -1.53 1.04 8.20
N GLN A 75 -0.72 1.23 9.24
CA GLN A 75 -1.05 0.83 10.61
C GLN A 75 -1.92 1.87 11.33
N ALA A 76 -3.17 2.01 10.88
CA ALA A 76 -4.07 3.08 11.29
C ALA A 76 -4.30 3.16 12.81
N GLU A 77 -4.40 2.02 13.50
CA GLU A 77 -4.59 2.01 14.96
C GLU A 77 -3.37 2.53 15.74
N LEU A 78 -2.15 2.42 15.19
CA LEU A 78 -0.97 3.03 15.83
C LEU A 78 -1.08 4.56 15.84
N MET A 79 -1.66 5.12 14.79
CA MET A 79 -1.84 6.55 14.55
C MET A 79 -3.08 7.13 15.27
N ASN A 80 -3.89 6.29 15.91
CA ASN A 80 -5.18 6.63 16.51
C ASN A 80 -5.09 7.07 17.99
N GLY A 81 -3.89 7.21 18.56
CA GLY A 81 -3.68 7.42 19.99
C GLY A 81 -4.37 8.63 20.61
N ASN A 82 -4.66 9.68 19.84
CA ASN A 82 -5.35 10.90 20.27
C ASN A 82 -6.74 11.07 19.62
N ASP A 83 -7.33 10.01 19.07
CA ASP A 83 -8.63 10.04 18.38
C ASP A 83 -9.60 8.96 18.90
N PRO A 84 -9.97 8.97 20.20
CA PRO A 84 -10.77 7.91 20.82
C PRO A 84 -12.19 7.80 20.27
N LYS A 85 -12.69 8.84 19.59
CA LYS A 85 -14.03 8.87 18.96
C LYS A 85 -13.97 8.67 17.45
N LEU A 86 -12.78 8.49 16.88
CA LEU A 86 -12.54 8.33 15.44
C LEU A 86 -13.00 9.54 14.61
N ASP A 87 -13.04 10.73 15.20
CA ASP A 87 -13.48 11.94 14.52
C ASP A 87 -12.44 12.37 13.47
N HIS A 88 -11.15 12.20 13.75
CA HIS A 88 -10.07 12.56 12.83
C HIS A 88 -9.91 11.53 11.70
N TRP A 89 -10.03 10.24 11.98
CA TRP A 89 -10.08 9.24 10.91
C TRP A 89 -11.30 9.39 10.01
N ALA A 90 -12.48 9.67 10.58
CA ALA A 90 -13.67 9.94 9.79
C ALA A 90 -13.47 11.14 8.86
N GLU A 91 -12.82 12.20 9.35
CA GLU A 91 -12.47 13.39 8.56
C GLU A 91 -11.52 13.06 7.39
N VAL A 92 -10.40 12.38 7.67
CA VAL A 92 -9.39 11.99 6.67
C VAL A 92 -10.02 11.15 5.55
N LEU A 93 -10.79 10.12 5.91
CA LEU A 93 -11.43 9.25 4.93
C LEU A 93 -12.52 9.98 4.14
N ALA A 94 -13.28 10.87 4.79
CA ALA A 94 -14.29 11.67 4.11
C ALA A 94 -13.67 12.65 3.11
N GLN A 95 -12.53 13.28 3.44
CA GLN A 95 -11.79 14.16 2.51
C GLN A 95 -11.36 13.40 1.26
N ALA A 96 -10.71 12.24 1.42
CA ALA A 96 -10.29 11.41 0.30
C ALA A 96 -11.47 10.95 -0.57
N ARG A 97 -12.56 10.47 0.05
CA ARG A 97 -13.78 10.03 -0.65
C ARG A 97 -14.49 11.17 -1.39
N ARG A 98 -14.54 12.38 -0.82
CA ARG A 98 -15.12 13.55 -1.51
C ARG A 98 -14.34 13.93 -2.77
N TYR A 99 -13.01 13.86 -2.71
CA TYR A 99 -12.18 14.10 -3.89
C TYR A 99 -12.37 12.99 -4.93
N ALA A 100 -12.31 11.72 -4.50
CA ALA A 100 -12.55 10.56 -5.35
C ALA A 100 -13.89 10.61 -6.08
N ALA A 101 -14.96 11.02 -5.42
CA ALA A 101 -16.30 11.14 -6.02
C ALA A 101 -16.33 12.01 -7.29
N LYS A 102 -15.40 12.96 -7.40
CA LYS A 102 -15.31 13.88 -8.54
C LYS A 102 -14.20 13.51 -9.52
N HIS A 103 -13.11 12.89 -9.04
CA HIS A 103 -11.85 12.78 -9.78
C HIS A 103 -11.37 11.34 -10.03
N ALA A 104 -11.81 10.36 -9.22
CA ALA A 104 -11.48 8.97 -9.48
C ALA A 104 -12.21 8.48 -10.74
N ARG A 105 -11.61 7.53 -11.47
CA ARG A 105 -12.13 7.02 -12.76
C ARG A 105 -13.51 6.38 -12.62
N ARG A 106 -13.76 5.76 -11.47
CA ARG A 106 -15.01 5.10 -11.07
C ARG A 106 -15.81 5.92 -10.07
N HIS A 107 -15.36 7.13 -9.73
CA HIS A 107 -16.00 8.03 -8.77
C HIS A 107 -16.11 7.45 -7.34
N PHE A 108 -15.25 6.51 -6.98
CA PHE A 108 -15.08 6.05 -5.60
C PHE A 108 -13.66 5.55 -5.37
N ILE A 109 -13.30 5.36 -4.09
CA ILE A 109 -12.09 4.66 -3.65
C ILE A 109 -12.50 3.59 -2.65
N LEU A 110 -11.73 2.50 -2.59
CA LEU A 110 -11.74 1.55 -1.50
C LEU A 110 -10.62 1.90 -0.52
N CYS A 111 -10.93 1.92 0.78
CA CYS A 111 -9.98 2.21 1.84
C CYS A 111 -9.85 1.00 2.76
N ASP A 112 -8.62 0.57 3.02
CA ASP A 112 -8.30 -0.42 4.04
C ASP A 112 -7.13 0.07 4.92
N ALA A 113 -6.82 -0.71 5.96
CA ALA A 113 -5.69 -0.48 6.84
C ALA A 113 -5.39 -1.74 7.68
N HIS A 114 -4.21 -1.79 8.29
CA HIS A 114 -3.92 -2.73 9.38
C HIS A 114 -4.63 -2.27 10.67
N VAL A 115 -5.60 -3.07 11.11
CA VAL A 115 -6.49 -2.79 12.26
C VAL A 115 -6.67 -4.03 13.15
N PRO A 116 -5.63 -4.41 13.92
CA PRO A 116 -5.61 -5.68 14.65
C PRO A 116 -6.69 -5.82 15.74
N HIS A 117 -7.35 -4.73 16.16
CA HIS A 117 -8.37 -4.76 17.22
C HIS A 117 -9.81 -4.64 16.68
N GLY A 118 -10.05 -5.05 15.43
CA GLY A 118 -11.41 -5.15 14.88
C GLY A 118 -11.90 -3.90 14.14
N GLY A 119 -10.99 -2.99 13.79
CA GLY A 119 -11.30 -1.90 12.86
C GLY A 119 -11.60 -0.55 13.49
N LEU A 120 -11.59 0.47 12.63
CA LEU A 120 -12.05 1.82 12.97
C LEU A 120 -13.59 1.86 12.90
N VAL A 121 -14.26 1.43 13.96
CA VAL A 121 -15.73 1.39 14.06
C VAL A 121 -16.25 2.60 14.82
N ARG A 122 -17.00 3.47 14.13
CA ARG A 122 -17.61 4.68 14.69
C ARG A 122 -19.13 4.59 14.56
N ASP A 123 -19.85 4.79 15.67
CA ASP A 123 -21.33 4.73 15.70
C ASP A 123 -21.91 3.44 15.09
N GLY A 124 -21.25 2.30 15.34
CA GLY A 124 -21.64 0.99 14.80
C GLY A 124 -21.35 0.79 13.30
N LYS A 125 -20.64 1.73 12.66
CA LYS A 125 -20.24 1.64 11.25
C LYS A 125 -18.74 1.55 11.12
N LEU A 126 -18.27 0.59 10.33
CA LEU A 126 -16.87 0.54 9.95
C LEU A 126 -16.55 1.71 9.01
N LEU A 127 -15.49 2.47 9.32
CA LEU A 127 -15.07 3.59 8.50
C LEU A 127 -14.32 3.15 7.23
N LEU A 128 -13.64 2.00 7.29
CA LEU A 128 -12.94 1.35 6.17
C LEU A 128 -13.92 0.50 5.35
N ASP A 129 -13.55 0.20 4.10
CA ASP A 129 -14.37 -0.60 3.19
C ASP A 129 -14.10 -2.10 3.38
N PHE A 130 -12.86 -2.46 3.70
CA PHE A 130 -12.46 -3.82 4.08
C PHE A 130 -11.20 -3.81 4.96
N HIS A 131 -10.78 -4.99 5.41
CA HIS A 131 -9.57 -5.18 6.21
C HIS A 131 -8.56 -6.02 5.44
N SER A 132 -7.40 -5.43 5.16
CA SER A 132 -6.25 -6.16 4.66
C SER A 132 -5.38 -6.56 5.84
N PHE A 133 -5.25 -7.87 6.05
CA PHE A 133 -4.35 -8.43 7.04
C PHE A 133 -3.71 -9.70 6.46
N PRO A 134 -2.41 -9.94 6.70
CA PRO A 134 -1.80 -11.21 6.31
C PRO A 134 -2.55 -12.35 7.01
N LEU A 135 -3.02 -13.31 6.23
CA LEU A 135 -3.81 -14.42 6.75
C LEU A 135 -2.95 -15.24 7.72
N ARG A 136 -3.31 -15.20 9.00
CA ARG A 136 -2.72 -16.05 10.04
C ARG A 136 -3.81 -16.93 10.61
N ILE A 137 -3.57 -18.23 10.64
CA ILE A 137 -4.51 -19.21 11.22
C ILE A 137 -4.60 -18.93 12.72
N GLU A 138 -5.81 -18.68 13.21
CA GLU A 138 -6.12 -18.48 14.63
C GLU A 138 -7.22 -19.45 15.08
N GLU A 139 -7.17 -19.86 16.34
CA GLU A 139 -8.20 -20.68 16.98
C GLU A 139 -9.38 -19.77 17.39
N ILE A 140 -10.57 -19.97 16.80
CA ILE A 140 -11.77 -19.20 17.15
C ILE A 140 -12.80 -20.11 17.85
N PRO A 141 -13.02 -19.96 19.18
CA PRO A 141 -13.94 -20.82 19.94
C PRO A 141 -15.42 -20.72 19.51
N SER A 142 -15.82 -19.60 18.91
CA SER A 142 -17.20 -19.31 18.52
C SER A 142 -17.53 -19.63 17.06
N GLY A 143 -16.55 -20.11 16.28
CA GLY A 143 -16.76 -20.70 14.95
C GLY A 143 -17.50 -19.80 13.96
N TRP A 144 -16.82 -18.80 13.40
CA TRP A 144 -17.30 -18.19 12.17
C TRP A 144 -16.88 -19.08 10.99
N ARG A 145 -17.85 -19.49 10.18
CA ARG A 145 -17.61 -20.25 8.95
C ARG A 145 -17.83 -19.32 7.77
N CYS A 146 -16.77 -19.11 7.00
CA CYS A 146 -16.84 -18.58 5.65
C CYS A 146 -16.57 -19.75 4.70
N GLU A 147 -17.31 -19.85 3.60
CA GLU A 147 -17.01 -20.88 2.59
C GLU A 147 -15.70 -20.53 1.87
N HIS A 148 -15.58 -19.28 1.41
CA HIS A 148 -14.38 -18.73 0.79
C HIS A 148 -14.30 -17.21 1.04
N LEU A 149 -13.10 -16.70 1.32
CA LEU A 149 -12.82 -15.26 1.37
C LEU A 149 -12.03 -14.89 0.11
N PRO A 150 -12.39 -13.82 -0.60
CA PRO A 150 -11.55 -13.34 -1.68
C PRO A 150 -10.21 -12.90 -1.13
N TYR A 151 -9.13 -13.24 -1.84
CA TYR A 151 -7.78 -12.88 -1.43
C TYR A 151 -6.93 -12.47 -2.61
N LEU A 152 -5.91 -11.68 -2.30
CA LEU A 152 -4.85 -11.32 -3.22
C LEU A 152 -3.63 -12.19 -2.93
N VAL A 153 -3.06 -12.76 -4.00
CA VAL A 153 -1.73 -13.38 -3.99
C VAL A 153 -0.75 -12.31 -4.41
N GLU A 154 0.05 -11.83 -3.47
CA GLU A 154 1.06 -10.80 -3.72
C GLU A 154 2.45 -11.41 -3.96
N PHE A 155 3.33 -10.61 -4.56
CA PHE A 155 4.76 -10.90 -4.60
C PHE A 155 5.41 -10.31 -3.36
N ASP A 156 5.76 -11.16 -2.42
CA ASP A 156 6.34 -10.75 -1.14
C ASP A 156 7.71 -10.06 -1.32
N ASN A 157 7.99 -9.10 -0.43
CA ASN A 157 9.21 -8.28 -0.41
C ASN A 157 9.99 -8.39 0.91
N TYR A 158 9.95 -9.56 1.57
CA TYR A 158 10.50 -9.78 2.91
C TYR A 158 11.99 -9.46 3.06
N GLY A 159 12.82 -9.76 2.06
CA GLY A 159 14.26 -9.69 2.18
C GLY A 159 15.00 -10.79 1.43
N ARG A 160 16.33 -10.67 1.38
CA ARG A 160 17.21 -11.74 0.90
C ARG A 160 17.73 -12.62 2.05
N SER A 161 17.99 -13.88 1.75
CA SER A 161 18.71 -14.79 2.63
C SER A 161 20.20 -14.43 2.74
N ARG A 162 20.94 -15.18 3.55
CA ARG A 162 22.42 -15.09 3.62
C ARG A 162 23.11 -15.69 2.39
N HIS A 163 22.40 -16.48 1.58
CA HIS A 163 22.91 -17.20 0.42
C HIS A 163 22.08 -16.90 -0.84
N PRO A 164 22.12 -15.65 -1.34
CA PRO A 164 21.36 -15.25 -2.52
C PRO A 164 21.77 -16.04 -3.77
N GLY A 165 20.78 -16.58 -4.50
CA GLY A 165 20.98 -17.39 -5.70
C GLY A 165 21.02 -18.90 -5.45
N GLU A 166 21.04 -19.34 -4.19
CA GLU A 166 21.05 -20.75 -3.83
C GLU A 166 19.64 -21.26 -3.52
N ALA A 167 19.31 -22.48 -3.95
CA ALA A 167 18.06 -23.13 -3.59
C ALA A 167 18.03 -23.52 -2.10
N SER A 168 16.85 -23.87 -1.59
CA SER A 168 16.66 -24.46 -0.25
C SER A 168 17.07 -23.57 0.93
N GLN A 169 16.97 -22.25 0.80
CA GLN A 169 17.37 -21.30 1.84
C GLN A 169 16.30 -21.05 2.91
N GLY A 170 15.15 -21.70 2.82
CA GLY A 170 14.05 -21.56 3.77
C GLY A 170 12.70 -21.76 3.08
N ARG A 171 11.62 -21.44 3.80
CA ARG A 171 10.25 -21.60 3.31
C ARG A 171 9.75 -20.42 2.47
N PHE A 172 10.34 -19.25 2.67
CA PHE A 172 9.83 -17.98 2.13
C PHE A 172 10.76 -17.37 1.07
N TRP A 173 11.89 -18.03 0.76
CA TRP A 173 12.87 -17.51 -0.19
C TRP A 173 12.93 -18.36 -1.46
N VAL A 174 12.81 -17.69 -2.59
CA VAL A 174 12.90 -18.22 -3.95
C VAL A 174 14.37 -18.11 -4.42
N TRP A 175 15.09 -19.23 -4.39
CA TRP A 175 16.57 -19.26 -4.56
C TRP A 175 17.29 -18.21 -3.70
N GLY A 176 16.90 -18.09 -2.43
CA GLY A 176 17.55 -17.19 -1.48
C GLY A 176 17.15 -15.71 -1.61
N TRP A 177 16.16 -15.38 -2.44
CA TRP A 177 15.58 -14.05 -2.62
C TRP A 177 14.12 -14.01 -2.18
N ASP A 178 13.60 -12.85 -1.79
CA ASP A 178 12.14 -12.65 -1.77
C ASP A 178 11.55 -12.72 -3.19
N GLU A 179 10.23 -12.90 -3.29
CA GLU A 179 9.56 -13.22 -4.55
C GLU A 179 9.68 -12.09 -5.58
N ILE A 180 9.46 -10.84 -5.17
CA ILE A 180 9.57 -9.70 -6.08
C ILE A 180 11.02 -9.47 -6.53
N THR A 181 12.00 -9.68 -5.65
CA THR A 181 13.41 -9.58 -6.03
C THR A 181 13.77 -10.67 -7.00
N TRP A 182 13.39 -11.91 -6.73
CA TRP A 182 13.64 -13.01 -7.66
C TRP A 182 13.00 -12.73 -9.02
N PHE A 183 11.74 -12.29 -9.03
CA PHE A 183 11.00 -11.95 -10.25
C PHE A 183 11.71 -10.84 -11.04
N SER A 184 12.12 -9.76 -10.38
CA SER A 184 12.82 -8.63 -11.01
C SER A 184 14.12 -9.03 -11.71
N ARG A 185 14.77 -10.11 -11.26
CA ARG A 185 16.05 -10.61 -11.79
C ARG A 185 15.89 -11.52 -13.01
N GLN A 186 14.67 -11.96 -13.33
CA GLN A 186 14.43 -12.80 -14.50
C GLN A 186 14.51 -11.97 -15.78
N PRO A 187 14.86 -12.55 -16.93
CA PRO A 187 14.71 -11.88 -18.23
C PRO A 187 13.27 -11.40 -18.47
N GLU A 188 13.10 -10.33 -19.25
CA GLU A 188 11.78 -9.71 -19.46
C GLU A 188 10.73 -10.70 -20.02
N ASN A 189 11.10 -11.51 -21.00
CA ASN A 189 10.21 -12.54 -21.54
C ASN A 189 9.78 -13.54 -20.47
N VAL A 190 10.70 -13.94 -19.58
CA VAL A 190 10.40 -14.85 -18.46
C VAL A 190 9.48 -14.17 -17.46
N ARG A 191 9.66 -12.88 -17.17
CA ARG A 191 8.73 -12.11 -16.31
C ARG A 191 7.33 -12.07 -16.92
N ASN A 192 7.23 -11.82 -18.22
CA ASN A 192 5.95 -11.78 -18.92
C ASN A 192 5.23 -13.13 -18.89
N ASP A 193 5.94 -14.20 -19.24
CA ASP A 193 5.40 -15.57 -19.21
C ASP A 193 4.97 -15.96 -17.79
N TRP A 194 5.76 -15.59 -16.79
CA TRP A 194 5.45 -15.85 -15.39
C TRP A 194 4.18 -15.12 -14.94
N LEU A 195 3.96 -13.85 -15.33
CA LEU A 195 2.74 -13.13 -14.97
C LEU A 195 1.48 -13.79 -15.54
N CYS A 196 1.54 -14.24 -16.80
CA CYS A 196 0.45 -15.00 -17.42
C CYS A 196 0.22 -16.33 -16.68
N TYR A 197 1.31 -17.05 -16.37
CA TYR A 197 1.24 -18.30 -15.62
C TYR A 197 0.60 -18.11 -14.25
N ALA A 198 1.07 -17.14 -13.46
CA ALA A 198 0.59 -16.92 -12.10
C ALA A 198 -0.88 -16.51 -12.08
N TRP A 199 -1.28 -15.62 -12.99
CA TRP A 199 -2.69 -15.24 -13.15
C TRP A 199 -3.54 -16.49 -13.43
N ASN A 200 -3.25 -17.22 -14.50
CA ASN A 200 -4.03 -18.38 -14.90
C ASN A 200 -4.03 -19.46 -13.81
N TRP A 201 -2.89 -19.73 -13.20
CA TRP A 201 -2.78 -20.76 -12.16
C TRP A 201 -3.70 -20.43 -10.98
N VAL A 202 -3.69 -19.19 -10.47
CA VAL A 202 -4.58 -18.79 -9.38
C VAL A 202 -6.05 -18.90 -9.81
N ARG A 203 -6.41 -18.37 -10.99
CA ARG A 203 -7.79 -18.41 -11.51
C ARG A 203 -8.30 -19.85 -11.72
N GLU A 204 -7.43 -20.78 -12.10
CA GLU A 204 -7.77 -22.20 -12.31
C GLU A 204 -7.92 -22.98 -11.00
N HIS A 205 -7.17 -22.62 -9.95
CA HIS A 205 -7.12 -23.40 -8.70
C HIS A 205 -8.03 -22.84 -7.61
N ASP A 206 -8.34 -21.54 -7.66
CA ASP A 206 -9.22 -20.90 -6.69
C ASP A 206 -9.98 -19.73 -7.33
N PRO A 207 -11.30 -19.85 -7.57
CA PRO A 207 -12.08 -18.79 -8.21
C PRO A 207 -12.17 -17.51 -7.36
N ASP A 208 -11.86 -17.58 -6.06
CA ASP A 208 -11.84 -16.45 -5.14
C ASP A 208 -10.43 -15.82 -4.99
N GLY A 209 -9.42 -16.44 -5.58
CA GLY A 209 -8.05 -15.93 -5.64
C GLY A 209 -7.81 -14.98 -6.82
N TYR A 210 -7.03 -13.92 -6.57
CA TYR A 210 -6.58 -12.98 -7.59
C TYR A 210 -5.10 -12.66 -7.39
N VAL A 211 -4.32 -12.56 -8.47
CA VAL A 211 -2.92 -12.11 -8.37
C VAL A 211 -2.88 -10.60 -8.28
N GLU A 212 -2.21 -10.08 -7.25
CA GLU A 212 -1.89 -8.66 -7.17
C GLU A 212 -0.69 -8.36 -8.09
N MET A 213 -0.96 -7.66 -9.19
CA MET A 213 0.10 -7.30 -10.14
C MET A 213 1.14 -6.40 -9.46
N PRO A 214 2.45 -6.63 -9.65
CA PRO A 214 3.50 -6.11 -8.78
C PRO A 214 3.74 -4.59 -8.86
N GLY A 215 2.98 -3.85 -9.67
CA GLY A 215 2.92 -2.37 -9.68
C GLY A 215 4.28 -1.69 -9.42
N MET A 216 4.44 -1.17 -8.20
CA MET A 216 5.73 -0.73 -7.69
C MET A 216 6.02 -1.39 -6.33
N ARG A 217 7.19 -2.01 -6.19
CA ARG A 217 7.56 -2.79 -4.99
C ARG A 217 9.01 -2.59 -4.62
N VAL A 218 9.34 -2.62 -3.32
CA VAL A 218 10.73 -2.60 -2.85
C VAL A 218 11.38 -3.94 -3.19
N ILE A 219 12.63 -3.89 -3.68
CA ILE A 219 13.43 -5.09 -3.96
C ILE A 219 14.69 -5.12 -3.09
N SER A 220 15.08 -6.33 -2.71
CA SER A 220 16.25 -6.62 -1.89
C SER A 220 17.48 -6.89 -2.75
N GLY A 221 18.65 -6.44 -2.29
CA GLY A 221 19.93 -6.87 -2.88
C GLY A 221 20.14 -6.47 -4.34
N ALA A 222 19.82 -5.22 -4.64
CA ALA A 222 20.24 -4.41 -5.78
C ALA A 222 21.56 -4.87 -6.43
N ALA A 223 21.51 -5.84 -7.35
CA ALA A 223 22.69 -6.19 -8.15
C ALA A 223 23.18 -4.97 -8.97
N ASP A 224 22.26 -4.03 -9.24
CA ASP A 224 22.48 -2.90 -10.14
C ASP A 224 22.18 -1.54 -9.46
N GLY A 225 22.18 -1.49 -8.12
CA GLY A 225 21.86 -0.27 -7.36
C GLY A 225 20.36 0.10 -7.32
N LYS A 226 19.48 -0.64 -8.01
CA LYS A 226 18.02 -0.47 -7.97
C LYS A 226 17.41 -0.89 -6.63
N ARG A 227 16.60 -0.02 -6.01
CA ARG A 227 15.89 -0.29 -4.75
C ARG A 227 14.39 -0.58 -4.93
N TRP A 228 13.88 -0.33 -6.12
CA TRP A 228 12.47 -0.48 -6.47
C TRP A 228 12.34 -1.26 -7.78
N TYR A 229 11.36 -2.15 -7.81
CA TYR A 229 10.75 -2.66 -9.02
C TYR A 229 9.65 -1.68 -9.43
N GLU A 230 9.68 -1.25 -10.68
CA GLU A 230 8.70 -0.36 -11.30
C GLU A 230 8.17 -1.06 -12.54
N VAL A 231 6.87 -1.38 -12.56
CA VAL A 231 6.23 -2.09 -13.68
C VAL A 231 6.32 -1.33 -15.01
N ASN A 232 6.49 -0.01 -14.95
CA ASN A 232 6.42 0.87 -16.09
C ASN A 232 7.40 0.49 -17.20
N GLN A 233 7.02 0.76 -18.46
CA GLN A 233 7.97 0.72 -19.56
C GLN A 233 9.10 1.73 -19.33
N PRO A 234 10.36 1.37 -19.62
CA PRO A 234 11.46 2.32 -19.57
C PRO A 234 11.15 3.57 -20.40
N GLY A 235 11.26 4.75 -19.78
CA GLY A 235 10.95 6.02 -20.43
C GLY A 235 11.56 7.21 -19.69
N ALA A 236 11.32 8.42 -20.18
CA ALA A 236 11.89 9.63 -19.57
C ALA A 236 11.46 9.82 -18.10
N ALA A 237 10.22 9.47 -17.76
CA ALA A 237 9.68 9.54 -16.40
C ALA A 237 10.10 8.36 -15.51
N THR A 238 10.35 7.19 -16.12
CA THR A 238 10.75 5.96 -15.41
C THR A 238 11.91 5.29 -16.13
N PRO A 239 13.13 5.85 -16.08
CA PRO A 239 14.26 5.31 -16.83
C PRO A 239 14.66 3.89 -16.40
N THR A 240 14.29 3.51 -15.17
CA THR A 240 14.61 2.23 -14.54
C THR A 240 13.51 1.19 -14.58
N GLY A 241 12.41 1.45 -15.30
CA GLY A 241 11.27 0.56 -15.45
C GLY A 241 11.62 -0.85 -15.91
N PHE A 242 10.80 -1.83 -15.53
CA PHE A 242 10.98 -3.24 -15.88
C PHE A 242 10.12 -3.71 -17.07
N GLY A 243 9.11 -2.93 -17.48
CA GLY A 243 8.42 -3.09 -18.76
C GLY A 243 7.30 -4.12 -18.82
N GLN A 244 6.51 -4.29 -17.75
CA GLN A 244 5.42 -5.29 -17.70
C GLN A 244 4.02 -4.69 -17.92
N GLU A 245 3.87 -3.38 -18.16
CA GLU A 245 2.56 -2.71 -18.35
C GLU A 245 1.70 -3.33 -19.45
N GLN A 246 2.29 -3.62 -20.61
CA GLN A 246 1.55 -4.15 -21.75
C GLN A 246 1.09 -5.59 -21.49
N THR A 247 1.93 -6.39 -20.85
CA THR A 247 1.59 -7.76 -20.43
C THR A 247 0.42 -7.75 -19.45
N ILE A 248 0.49 -6.91 -18.42
CA ILE A 248 -0.59 -6.79 -17.42
C ILE A 248 -1.89 -6.30 -18.08
N ARG A 249 -1.79 -5.31 -18.97
CA ARG A 249 -2.95 -4.85 -19.74
C ARG A 249 -3.56 -5.97 -20.58
N ALA A 250 -2.73 -6.80 -21.23
CA ALA A 250 -3.21 -7.91 -22.04
C ALA A 250 -3.90 -8.98 -21.20
N ILE A 251 -3.34 -9.32 -20.02
CA ILE A 251 -3.95 -10.25 -19.06
C ILE A 251 -5.34 -9.75 -18.66
N TRP A 252 -5.45 -8.51 -18.17
CA TRP A 252 -6.74 -7.96 -17.72
C TRP A 252 -7.75 -7.70 -18.84
N ALA A 253 -7.31 -7.52 -20.08
CA ALA A 253 -8.21 -7.38 -21.22
C ALA A 253 -8.77 -8.72 -21.70
N ALA A 254 -8.17 -9.83 -21.30
CA ALA A 254 -8.55 -11.19 -21.68
C ALA A 254 -9.28 -11.96 -20.56
N ASP A 255 -9.31 -11.42 -19.34
CA ASP A 255 -10.13 -11.90 -18.21
C ASP A 255 -11.61 -11.55 -18.42
#